data_AF-A0A932GKS2-F1
#
_entry.id   AF-A0A932GKS2-F1
#
_cell.length_a   1.000
_cell.length_b   1.000
_cell.length_c   1.000
_cell.angle_alpha   90.00
_cell.angle_beta   90.00
_cell.angle_gamma   90.00
#
_symmetry.space_group_name_H-M   'P 1'
#
loop_
_entity.id
_entity.type
_entity.pdbx_description
1 polymer ?
#
loop_
_entity_poly.entity_id
_entity_poly.type
_entity_poly.pdbx_seq_one_letter_code
_entity_poly.pdbx_strand_id
1 'polypeptide(L)'
;MRRWWIGVFVLGVAVGVAGTLLVPRLAGPYLPGVLRGKAELVEGKALRKERQQDRLLLTVVTEEGAILATFGQQAAEIDLLVDEGDTVTLALREHGPFVTDPRIEGVRKKDAAVLP
;
A
#
# COMPACT_ATOMS: atom_id res chain seq x y z
N MET A 1 -4.49 23.01 46.75
CA MET A 1 -4.95 23.36 45.38
C MET A 1 -4.08 22.80 44.23
N ARG A 2 -2.88 22.23 44.45
CA ARG A 2 -1.95 21.80 43.38
C ARG A 2 -2.17 20.37 42.82
N ARG A 3 -2.97 19.52 43.48
CA ARG A 3 -3.13 18.08 43.13
C ARG A 3 -4.25 17.79 42.11
N TRP A 4 -5.17 18.73 41.87
CA TRP A 4 -6.30 18.52 40.96
C TRP A 4 -5.86 18.54 39.48
N TRP A 5 -4.88 19.37 39.14
CA TRP A 5 -4.31 19.48 37.79
C TRP A 5 -3.68 18.17 37.31
N ILE A 6 -3.10 17.39 38.24
CA ILE A 6 -2.50 16.09 37.94
C ILE A 6 -3.60 15.09 37.53
N GLY A 7 -4.77 15.13 38.17
CA GLY A 7 -5.91 14.29 37.80
C GLY A 7 -6.41 14.58 36.38
N VAL A 8 -6.52 15.86 36.02
CA VAL A 8 -6.92 16.27 34.67
C VAL A 8 -5.85 15.90 33.64
N PHE A 9 -4.57 16.05 33.99
CA PHE A 9 -3.47 15.66 33.12
C PHE A 9 -3.42 14.16 32.87
N VAL A 10 -3.52 13.34 33.92
CA VAL A 10 -3.54 11.88 33.81
C VAL A 10 -4.78 11.41 33.06
N LEU A 11 -5.94 12.03 33.27
CA LEU A 11 -7.15 11.73 32.52
C LEU A 11 -6.99 12.09 31.04
N GLY A 12 -6.41 13.25 30.74
CA GLY A 12 -6.11 13.66 29.37
C GLY A 12 -5.13 12.71 28.67
N VAL A 13 -4.06 12.29 29.36
CA VAL A 13 -3.11 11.31 28.83
C VAL A 13 -3.76 9.95 28.63
N ALA A 14 -4.58 9.49 29.58
CA ALA A 14 -5.29 8.22 29.46
C ALA A 14 -6.28 8.23 28.28
N VAL A 15 -7.03 9.32 28.09
CA VAL A 15 -7.92 9.50 26.93
C VAL A 15 -7.13 9.59 25.63
N GLY A 16 -6.00 10.29 25.62
CA GLY A 16 -5.11 10.38 24.46
C GLY A 16 -4.54 9.03 24.03
N VAL A 17 -4.03 8.24 24.99
CA VAL A 17 -3.48 6.90 24.74
C VAL A 17 -4.57 5.89 24.38
N ALA A 18 -5.74 5.95 25.04
CA ALA A 18 -6.87 5.11 24.67
C ALA A 18 -7.38 5.44 23.26
N GLY A 19 -7.42 6.72 22.89
CA GLY A 19 -7.75 7.18 21.56
C GLY A 19 -6.83 6.60 20.50
N THR A 20 -5.50 6.67 20.68
CA THR A 20 -4.56 6.15 19.67
C THR A 20 -4.60 4.62 19.52
N LEU A 21 -5.01 3.88 20.55
CA LEU A 21 -5.13 2.42 20.50
C LEU A 21 -6.48 1.93 19.95
N LEU A 22 -7.57 2.67 20.19
CA LEU A 22 -8.93 2.28 19.78
C LEU A 22 -9.32 2.82 18.40
N VAL A 23 -8.78 3.97 17.99
CA VAL A 23 -9.05 4.58 16.67
C VAL A 23 -8.72 3.66 15.49
N PRO A 24 -7.60 2.91 15.47
CA PRO A 24 -7.29 2.02 14.35
C PRO A 24 -8.29 0.86 14.18
N ARG A 25 -8.93 0.41 15.27
CA ARG A 25 -9.88 -0.72 15.25
C ARG A 25 -11.31 -0.32 14.88
N LEU A 26 -11.71 0.92 15.18
CA LEU A 26 -13.10 1.39 14.97
C LEU A 26 -13.24 2.32 13.74
N ALA A 27 -12.18 2.98 13.29
CA ALA A 27 -12.26 4.02 12.27
C ALA A 27 -11.54 3.68 10.94
N GLY A 28 -11.04 2.46 10.75
CA GLY A 28 -10.41 2.00 9.50
C GLY A 28 -11.11 2.46 8.20
N PRO A 29 -12.46 2.37 8.09
CA PRO A 29 -13.17 2.80 6.89
C PRO A 29 -13.47 4.31 6.79
N TYR A 30 -13.38 5.09 7.87
CA TYR A 30 -13.72 6.52 7.91
C TYR A 30 -12.52 7.46 8.08
N LEU A 31 -11.30 6.92 8.21
CA LEU A 31 -10.09 7.71 8.31
C LEU A 31 -9.71 8.28 6.94
N PRO A 32 -9.55 9.62 6.79
CA PRO A 32 -9.03 10.21 5.57
C PRO A 32 -7.63 9.64 5.29
N GLY A 33 -7.31 9.41 4.01
CA GLY A 33 -6.12 8.64 3.57
C GLY A 33 -4.77 9.07 4.17
N VAL A 34 -4.67 10.27 4.74
CA VAL A 34 -3.49 10.78 5.48
C VAL A 34 -3.22 10.06 6.81
N LEU A 35 -4.22 9.37 7.38
CA LEU A 35 -4.10 8.62 8.65
C LEU A 35 -4.17 7.10 8.45
N ARG A 36 -4.41 6.61 7.22
CA ARG A 36 -4.41 5.18 6.88
C ARG A 36 -2.95 4.72 6.72
N GLY A 37 -2.21 4.75 7.83
CA GLY A 37 -0.74 4.68 7.89
C GLY A 37 -0.09 3.33 7.62
N LYS A 38 -0.76 2.38 6.96
CA LYS A 38 -0.12 1.15 6.50
C LYS A 38 -0.58 0.88 5.07
N ALA A 39 0.31 1.16 4.13
CA ALA A 39 0.16 0.61 2.79
C ALA A 39 0.23 -0.92 2.93
N GLU A 40 -0.78 -1.60 2.43
CA GLU A 40 -0.87 -3.04 2.49
C GLU A 40 -0.01 -3.63 1.38
N LEU A 41 0.88 -4.57 1.75
CA LEU A 41 1.80 -5.18 0.81
C LEU A 41 1.10 -6.36 0.17
N VAL A 42 0.90 -6.27 -1.14
CA VAL A 42 0.25 -7.30 -1.94
C VAL A 42 1.27 -7.86 -2.92
N GLU A 43 1.50 -9.16 -2.85
CA GLU A 43 2.35 -9.90 -3.79
C GLU A 43 1.48 -10.53 -4.87
N GLY A 44 1.87 -10.37 -6.13
CA GLY A 44 1.16 -10.98 -7.25
C GLY A 44 2.01 -11.06 -8.51
N LYS A 45 1.56 -11.86 -9.47
CA LYS A 45 2.25 -12.03 -10.75
C LYS A 45 1.80 -10.96 -11.74
N ALA A 46 2.76 -10.29 -12.37
CA ALA A 46 2.52 -9.41 -13.50
C ALA A 46 2.04 -10.24 -14.70
N LEU A 47 0.74 -10.24 -14.96
CA LEU A 47 0.15 -11.02 -16.05
C LEU A 47 0.31 -10.30 -17.39
N ARG A 48 0.14 -8.98 -17.38
CA ARG A 48 0.16 -8.18 -18.60
C ARG A 48 0.66 -6.78 -18.30
N LYS A 49 1.51 -6.27 -19.18
CA LYS A 49 2.04 -4.90 -19.13
C LYS A 49 1.63 -4.16 -20.40
N GLU A 50 0.96 -3.02 -20.25
CA GLU A 50 0.54 -2.18 -21.37
C GLU A 50 0.99 -0.74 -21.13
N ARG A 51 1.77 -0.18 -22.06
CA ARG A 51 2.22 1.20 -22.00
C ARG A 51 1.30 2.08 -22.85
N GLN A 52 0.61 3.03 -22.23
CA GLN A 52 -0.20 4.04 -22.91
C GLN A 52 0.45 5.41 -22.80
N GLN A 53 1.17 5.84 -23.84
CA GLN A 53 1.80 7.16 -23.99
C GLN A 53 2.53 7.68 -22.73
N ASP A 54 1.80 8.22 -21.76
CA ASP A 54 2.29 8.83 -20.52
C ASP A 54 2.03 7.99 -19.24
N ARG A 55 1.39 6.82 -19.37
CA ARG A 55 1.04 5.95 -18.24
C ARG A 55 1.33 4.47 -18.53
N LEU A 56 1.64 3.71 -17.48
CA LEU A 56 1.83 2.26 -17.54
C LEU A 56 0.66 1.57 -16.84
N LEU A 57 0.00 0.64 -17.54
CA LEU A 57 -1.00 -0.24 -16.97
C LEU A 57 -0.37 -1.62 -16.74
N LEU A 58 -0.47 -2.10 -15.50
CA LEU A 58 0.06 -3.39 -15.09
C LEU A 58 -1.08 -4.21 -14.47
N THR A 59 -1.43 -5.31 -15.12
CA THR A 59 -2.37 -6.28 -14.56
C THR A 59 -1.61 -7.26 -13.70
N VAL A 60 -1.87 -7.23 -12.39
CA VAL A 60 -1.26 -8.12 -11.40
C VAL A 60 -2.31 -9.10 -10.90
N VAL A 61 -2.01 -10.40 -10.95
CA VAL A 61 -2.87 -11.45 -10.40
C VAL A 61 -2.35 -11.83 -9.02
N THR A 62 -3.22 -11.70 -8.03
CA THR A 62 -2.97 -11.99 -6.61
C THR A 62 -3.88 -13.14 -6.17
N GLU A 63 -3.66 -13.68 -4.97
CA GLU A 63 -4.54 -14.71 -4.39
C GLU A 63 -5.98 -14.23 -4.19
N GLU A 64 -6.18 -12.93 -4.01
CA GLU A 64 -7.50 -12.32 -3.79
C GLU A 64 -8.21 -11.94 -5.09
N GLY A 65 -7.48 -11.88 -6.21
CA GLY A 65 -8.01 -11.52 -7.51
C GLY A 65 -7.03 -10.75 -8.40
N ALA A 66 -7.53 -10.25 -9.53
CA ALA A 66 -6.76 -9.43 -10.46
C ALA A 66 -6.88 -7.93 -10.10
N ILE A 67 -5.74 -7.26 -10.07
CA ILE A 67 -5.60 -5.83 -9.80
C ILE A 67 -4.99 -5.16 -11.03
N LEU A 68 -5.62 -4.09 -11.51
CA LEU A 68 -5.07 -3.21 -12.53
C LEU A 68 -4.39 -2.02 -11.84
N ALA A 69 -3.06 -2.05 -11.81
CA ALA A 69 -2.23 -0.95 -11.33
C ALA A 69 -1.93 0.01 -12.48
N THR A 70 -2.34 1.27 -12.34
CA THR A 70 -2.05 2.34 -13.30
C THR A 70 -0.98 3.25 -12.73
N PHE A 71 0.16 3.38 -13.39
CA PHE A 71 1.25 4.26 -13.00
C PHE A 71 1.31 5.46 -13.95
N GLY A 72 1.00 6.66 -13.45
CA GLY A 72 1.20 7.92 -14.16
C GLY A 72 2.58 8.53 -13.89
N GLN A 73 3.24 8.17 -12.79
CA GLN A 73 4.61 8.61 -12.50
C GLN A 73 5.63 7.51 -12.78
N GLN A 74 6.81 7.90 -13.28
CA GLN A 74 7.95 6.99 -13.51
C GLN A 74 7.60 5.79 -14.40
N ALA A 75 6.59 5.92 -15.27
CA ALA A 75 6.09 4.84 -16.11
C ALA A 75 7.21 4.17 -16.94
N ALA A 76 8.17 4.96 -17.45
CA ALA A 76 9.30 4.45 -18.20
C ALA A 76 10.29 3.64 -17.35
N GLU A 77 10.51 4.01 -16.09
CA GLU A 77 11.42 3.31 -15.17
C GLU A 77 10.78 1.99 -14.70
N ILE A 78 9.49 2.03 -14.40
CA ILE A 78 8.72 0.86 -13.98
C ILE A 78 8.60 -0.15 -15.11
N ASP A 79 8.42 0.33 -16.34
CA ASP A 79 8.38 -0.50 -17.55
C ASP A 79 9.70 -1.27 -17.76
N LEU A 80 10.84 -0.69 -17.36
CA LEU A 80 12.13 -1.39 -17.39
C LEU A 80 12.30 -2.38 -16.24
N LEU A 81 11.67 -2.11 -15.09
CA LEU A 81 11.84 -2.92 -13.90
C LEU A 81 10.96 -4.18 -13.91
N VAL A 82 9.77 -4.12 -14.49
CA VAL A 82 8.77 -5.19 -14.45
C VAL A 82 8.55 -5.80 -15.83
N ASP A 83 8.68 -7.12 -15.91
CA ASP A 83 8.32 -7.90 -17.10
C ASP A 83 7.11 -8.79 -16.85
N GLU A 84 6.47 -9.22 -17.94
CA GLU A 84 5.37 -10.17 -17.86
C GLU A 84 5.87 -11.52 -17.31
N GLY A 85 5.19 -12.02 -16.29
CA GLY A 85 5.56 -13.23 -15.55
C GLY A 85 6.39 -12.97 -14.30
N ASP A 86 6.84 -11.74 -14.04
CA ASP A 86 7.53 -11.39 -12.81
C ASP A 86 6.56 -11.37 -11.62
N THR A 87 7.08 -11.69 -10.42
CA THR A 87 6.31 -11.49 -9.19
C THR A 87 6.61 -10.09 -8.66
N VAL A 88 5.58 -9.27 -8.51
CA VAL A 88 5.67 -7.88 -8.04
C VAL A 88 5.03 -7.76 -6.67
N THR A 89 5.70 -7.05 -5.77
CA THR A 89 5.14 -6.64 -4.47
C THR A 89 4.74 -5.18 -4.56
N LEU A 90 3.45 -4.91 -4.44
CA LEU A 90 2.84 -3.59 -4.49
C LEU A 90 2.43 -3.14 -3.10
N ALA A 91 2.75 -1.91 -2.73
CA ALA A 91 2.22 -1.24 -1.55
C ALA A 91 0.95 -0.47 -1.95
N LEU A 92 -0.20 -1.02 -1.59
CA LEU A 92 -1.52 -0.46 -1.88
C LEU A 92 -1.97 0.44 -0.73
N ARG A 93 -2.41 1.67 -1.04
CA ARG A 93 -3.05 2.55 -0.05
C ARG A 93 -4.52 2.21 0.14
N GLU A 94 -5.14 1.65 -0.89
CA GLU A 94 -6.55 1.26 -0.94
C GLU A 94 -6.68 -0.06 -1.69
N HIS A 95 -7.49 -0.97 -1.14
CA HIS A 95 -7.80 -2.26 -1.75
C HIS A 95 -8.89 -2.10 -2.80
N GLY A 96 -8.64 -2.57 -4.02
CA GLY A 96 -9.61 -2.53 -5.11
C GLY A 96 -9.06 -3.08 -6.43
N PRO A 97 -9.95 -3.40 -7.39
CA PRO A 97 -9.54 -3.95 -8.69
C PRO A 97 -8.81 -2.92 -9.58
N PHE A 98 -8.92 -1.63 -9.27
CA PHE A 98 -8.24 -0.55 -9.98
C PHE A 98 -7.47 0.30 -8.97
N VAL A 99 -6.15 0.38 -9.13
CA VAL A 99 -5.29 1.14 -8.22
C VAL A 99 -4.47 2.13 -9.03
N THR A 100 -4.38 3.37 -8.53
CA THR A 100 -3.62 4.45 -9.19
C THR A 100 -2.34 4.71 -8.40
N ASP A 101 -1.22 4.73 -9.12
CA ASP A 101 0.15 4.93 -8.63
C ASP A 101 0.51 4.13 -7.37
N PRO A 102 0.31 2.79 -7.34
CA PRO A 102 0.81 1.99 -6.23
C PRO A 102 2.34 2.04 -6.20
N ARG A 103 2.95 1.93 -5.01
CA ARG A 103 4.41 1.90 -4.91
C ARG A 103 4.90 0.47 -5.10
N ILE A 104 5.90 0.26 -5.96
CA ILE A 104 6.56 -1.04 -6.11
C ILE A 104 7.61 -1.14 -5.02
N GLU A 105 7.47 -2.13 -4.13
CA GLU A 105 8.45 -2.41 -3.07
C GLU A 105 9.47 -3.45 -3.50
N GLY A 106 9.10 -4.35 -4.42
CA GLY A 106 9.99 -5.39 -4.91
C GLY A 106 9.49 -6.03 -6.20
N VAL A 107 10.44 -6.50 -7.02
CA VAL A 107 10.19 -7.26 -8.23
C VAL A 107 11.11 -8.47 -8.23
N ARG A 108 10.53 -9.66 -8.34
CA ARG A 108 11.26 -10.92 -8.46
C ARG A 108 11.16 -11.39 -9.91
N LYS A 109 12.32 -11.41 -10.57
CA LYS A 109 12.42 -11.85 -11.96
C LYS A 109 12.11 -13.34 -12.08
N LYS A 110 11.36 -13.70 -13.12
CA LYS A 110 11.07 -15.11 -13.45
C LYS A 110 12.33 -15.96 -13.58
N ASP A 111 13.41 -15.39 -14.12
CA ASP A 111 14.67 -16.09 -14.40
C ASP A 111 15.70 -16.04 -13.25
N ALA A 112 15.43 -15.30 -12.16
CA ALA A 112 16.36 -15.22 -11.02
C ALA A 112 16.44 -16.51 -10.19
N ALA A 113 15.61 -17.50 -10.48
CA ALA A 113 15.69 -18.84 -9.90
C ALA A 113 16.77 -19.73 -10.55
N VAL A 114 17.50 -19.24 -11.58
CA VAL A 114 18.57 -19.98 -12.25
C VAL A 114 19.87 -19.18 -12.19
N LEU A 115 20.47 -19.09 -11.01
CA LEU A 115 21.90 -18.84 -10.88
C LEU A 115 22.52 -20.06 -10.18
N PRO A 116 23.42 -20.80 -10.85
CA PRO A 116 24.13 -21.94 -10.27
C PRO A 116 25.13 -21.53 -9.18
#